data_AF-A0A495ZN06-F1
#
_entry.id   AF-A0A495ZN06-F1
#
_cell.length_a   1.000
_cell.length_b   1.000
_cell.length_c   1.000
_cell.angle_alpha   90.00
_cell.angle_beta   90.00
_cell.angle_gamma   90.00
#
_symmetry.space_group_name_H-M   'P 1'
#
loop_
_entity.id
_entity.type
_entity.pdbx_description
1 polymer ?
#
loop_
_entity_poly.entity_id
_entity_poly.type
_entity_poly.pdbx_seq_one_letter_code
_entity_poly.pdbx_strand_id
1 'polypeptide(L)'
;MTKENRPDVTRLITVCALILLFILIIGALRAREHSFFRIGASNSKNREALPETVKRRDEIQSNRWPKGFRLLRYWWTGGAAVYIAEMDRTASNLQFYVELANDQILGRETITDATRRLMEEDVLPLAGVNGSFGIREDNRGRGGMMFNLHIQNGELISLSTPLDRWGYSPPTAWGETSFGVTPDGEFFLDRVKLNGKLKIAGDTLPVDAINQICDSSCPTVIYTPRFGRRTLTRRCYEFTLRQIQLPLTGKYTSRFVVTAVNPRGNSSIPFDGVVLAIEPGLARDWRDKITKSTAGTLEIALTPKKWQHVQQGIGGNLRLVRDGKVEPELIEFGESRGGSAYRHRNAASRHPRSALGFNDEKLFLIAIDGRQPGYSMGMTLYHMGTFFSELGIKHAINFDGGSSSTLWALGRVANSPAHGYERRIFNVAMIRAK
;
A
#
# COMPACT_ATOMS: atom_id res chain seq x y z
N MET A 1 -39.27 44.40 -53.53
CA MET A 1 -38.12 45.21 -53.05
C MET A 1 -37.40 44.43 -51.97
N THR A 2 -36.22 43.94 -52.29
CA THR A 2 -35.32 43.18 -51.41
C THR A 2 -34.71 44.09 -50.34
N LYS A 3 -34.82 43.72 -49.06
CA LYS A 3 -34.00 44.31 -47.98
C LYS A 3 -32.87 43.34 -47.66
N GLU A 4 -31.65 43.75 -48.02
CA GLU A 4 -30.40 43.09 -47.64
C GLU A 4 -30.27 43.02 -46.12
N ASN A 5 -30.04 41.81 -45.62
CA ASN A 5 -29.73 41.54 -44.23
C ASN A 5 -28.19 41.67 -44.06
N ARG A 6 -27.70 42.87 -43.72
CA ARG A 6 -26.27 43.05 -43.41
C ARG A 6 -26.00 42.47 -42.00
N PRO A 7 -24.98 41.61 -41.84
CA PRO A 7 -24.62 41.13 -40.51
C PRO A 7 -24.11 42.28 -39.65
N ASP A 8 -24.61 42.34 -38.41
CA ASP A 8 -24.28 43.34 -37.40
C ASP A 8 -22.79 43.23 -37.02
N VAL A 9 -21.96 43.97 -37.76
CA VAL A 9 -20.49 44.03 -37.62
C VAL A 9 -20.08 44.31 -36.17
N THR A 10 -20.91 45.05 -35.44
CA THR A 10 -20.72 45.37 -34.01
C THR A 10 -20.73 44.13 -33.12
N ARG A 11 -21.63 43.17 -33.37
CA ARG A 11 -21.69 41.89 -32.63
C ARG A 11 -20.49 41.01 -32.96
N LEU A 12 -20.07 40.98 -34.21
CA LEU A 12 -18.90 40.18 -34.63
C LEU A 12 -17.61 40.71 -34.01
N ILE A 13 -17.41 42.03 -33.98
CA ILE A 13 -16.26 42.67 -33.32
C ILE A 13 -16.27 42.39 -31.82
N THR A 14 -17.43 42.43 -31.16
CA THR A 14 -17.55 42.18 -29.72
C THR A 14 -17.19 40.73 -29.38
N VAL A 15 -17.65 39.76 -30.18
CA VAL A 15 -17.33 38.34 -29.99
C VAL A 15 -15.84 38.07 -30.22
N CYS A 16 -15.24 38.66 -31.27
CA CYS A 16 -13.80 38.52 -31.51
C CYS A 16 -12.95 39.15 -30.39
N ALA A 17 -13.36 40.30 -29.85
CA ALA A 17 -12.67 40.95 -28.73
C ALA A 17 -12.73 40.11 -27.44
N LEU A 18 -13.87 39.47 -27.16
CA LEU A 18 -14.03 38.57 -26.00
C LEU A 18 -13.18 37.30 -26.14
N ILE A 19 -13.09 36.72 -27.33
CA ILE A 19 -12.23 35.55 -27.61
C ILE A 19 -10.75 35.92 -27.44
N LEU A 20 -10.32 37.09 -27.95
CA LEU A 20 -8.95 37.56 -27.80
C LEU A 20 -8.59 37.83 -26.32
N LEU A 21 -9.52 38.43 -25.57
CA LEU A 21 -9.35 38.64 -24.13
C LEU A 21 -9.23 37.31 -23.38
N PHE A 22 -10.03 36.31 -23.75
CA PHE A 22 -9.99 34.98 -23.14
C PHE A 22 -8.66 34.24 -23.46
N ILE A 23 -8.17 34.34 -24.70
CA ILE A 23 -6.87 33.78 -25.09
C ILE A 23 -5.71 34.48 -24.35
N LEU A 24 -5.77 35.80 -24.18
CA LEU A 24 -4.77 36.56 -23.42
C LEU A 24 -4.79 36.21 -21.93
N ILE A 25 -5.96 35.99 -21.34
CA ILE A 25 -6.11 35.53 -19.94
C ILE A 25 -5.54 34.12 -19.77
N ILE A 26 -5.82 33.19 -20.68
CA ILE A 26 -5.23 31.84 -20.67
C ILE A 26 -3.70 31.90 -20.88
N GLY A 27 -3.23 32.76 -21.77
CA GLY A 27 -1.80 33.00 -21.99
C GLY A 27 -1.10 33.55 -20.74
N ALA A 28 -1.73 34.49 -20.04
CA ALA A 28 -1.22 35.06 -18.79
C ALA A 28 -1.25 34.05 -17.62
N LEU A 29 -2.26 33.18 -17.56
CA LEU A 29 -2.33 32.08 -16.60
C LEU A 29 -1.25 31.03 -16.86
N ARG A 30 -1.02 30.63 -18.12
CA ARG A 30 0.10 29.74 -18.51
C ARG A 30 1.48 30.36 -18.28
N ALA A 31 1.63 31.67 -18.50
CA ALA A 31 2.89 32.37 -18.22
C ALA A 31 3.18 32.50 -16.71
N ARG A 32 2.14 32.53 -15.86
CA ARG A 32 2.28 32.45 -14.40
C ARG A 32 2.64 31.04 -13.91
N GLU A 33 2.24 29.98 -14.61
CA GLU A 33 2.67 28.60 -14.28
C GLU A 33 4.14 28.34 -14.62
N HIS A 34 4.73 29.05 -15.58
CA HIS A 34 6.10 28.81 -16.07
C HIS A 34 7.21 29.74 -15.53
N SER A 35 6.91 30.69 -14.65
CA SER A 35 7.90 31.66 -14.13
C SER A 35 8.34 31.48 -12.66
N PHE A 36 7.95 30.38 -12.00
CA PHE A 36 8.40 30.05 -10.64
C PHE A 36 9.22 28.75 -10.59
N PHE A 37 10.36 28.71 -11.29
CA PHE A 37 11.41 27.71 -11.02
C PHE A 37 12.74 28.41 -10.69
N ARG A 38 12.87 28.82 -9.43
CA ARG A 38 14.16 28.87 -8.75
C ARG A 38 14.03 28.06 -7.46
N ILE A 39 14.66 26.89 -7.45
CA ILE A 39 14.83 26.07 -6.26
C ILE A 39 15.79 26.82 -5.34
N GLY A 40 15.23 27.55 -4.37
CA GLY A 40 15.99 28.09 -3.24
C GLY A 40 16.05 27.04 -2.16
N ALA A 41 17.22 26.42 -1.94
CA ALA A 41 17.49 25.68 -0.72
C ALA A 41 17.55 26.69 0.43
N SER A 42 16.60 26.67 1.36
CA SER A 42 16.70 27.48 2.57
C SER A 42 17.69 26.84 3.54
N ASN A 43 18.82 27.49 3.79
CA ASN A 43 19.74 27.13 4.87
C ASN A 43 19.10 27.48 6.22
N SER A 44 18.48 26.52 6.90
CA SER A 44 18.07 26.68 8.30
C SER A 44 19.26 26.44 9.25
N LYS A 45 19.40 27.34 10.23
CA LYS A 45 20.56 27.50 11.14
C LYS A 45 20.58 26.52 12.33
N ASN A 46 20.27 25.24 12.11
CA ASN A 46 20.60 24.17 13.06
C ASN A 46 21.10 22.98 12.23
N ARG A 47 22.41 22.94 11.96
CA ARG A 47 23.03 21.78 11.31
C ARG A 47 23.19 20.67 12.33
N GLU A 48 22.08 20.00 12.57
CA GLU A 48 22.08 18.63 13.11
C GLU A 48 23.18 17.84 12.39
N ALA A 49 24.08 17.23 13.15
CA ALA A 49 25.19 16.48 12.57
C ALA A 49 24.62 15.33 11.73
N LEU A 50 24.97 15.28 10.45
CA LEU A 50 24.55 14.21 9.56
C LEU A 50 25.43 12.97 9.81
N PRO A 51 24.88 11.75 9.73
CA PRO A 51 25.69 10.54 9.77
C PRO A 51 26.77 10.54 8.69
N GLU A 52 27.89 9.85 8.93
CA GLU A 52 29.00 9.75 7.96
C GLU A 52 28.57 9.21 6.60
N THR A 53 27.52 8.39 6.56
CA THR A 53 26.95 7.84 5.32
C THR A 53 26.08 8.83 4.55
N VAL A 54 25.85 10.04 5.05
CA VAL A 54 25.06 11.09 4.41
C VAL A 54 25.98 12.19 3.87
N LYS A 55 26.07 12.31 2.55
CA LYS A 55 26.82 13.39 1.87
C LYS A 55 26.15 14.75 2.07
N ARG A 56 24.83 14.80 1.93
CA ARG A 56 24.02 16.00 2.14
C ARG A 56 22.55 15.64 2.37
N ARG A 57 21.83 16.57 3.01
CA ARG A 57 20.37 16.55 3.21
C ARG A 57 19.79 17.84 2.67
N ASP A 58 18.80 17.72 1.79
CA ASP A 58 18.03 18.82 1.23
C ASP A 58 16.61 18.79 1.83
N GLU A 59 16.07 19.93 2.22
CA GLU A 59 14.64 20.06 2.55
C GLU A 59 13.87 20.57 1.33
N ILE A 60 12.87 19.82 0.90
CA ILE A 60 12.10 20.09 -0.32
C ILE A 60 10.87 20.91 0.07
N GLN A 61 10.76 22.14 -0.43
CA GLN A 61 9.55 22.99 -0.38
C GLN A 61 8.95 23.26 1.01
N SER A 62 9.79 23.60 2.00
CA SER A 62 9.38 23.85 3.40
C SER A 62 8.18 24.80 3.59
N ASN A 63 8.01 25.79 2.71
CA ASN A 63 7.00 26.86 2.86
C ASN A 63 5.54 26.41 2.66
N ARG A 64 5.30 25.17 2.22
CA ARG A 64 3.95 24.67 1.88
C ARG A 64 3.44 23.58 2.81
N TRP A 65 4.27 23.12 3.75
CA TRP A 65 3.95 21.96 4.56
C TRP A 65 3.17 22.37 5.82
N PRO A 66 2.13 21.60 6.21
CA PRO A 66 1.52 21.78 7.52
C PRO A 66 2.53 21.52 8.64
N LYS A 67 2.30 22.11 9.81
CA LYS A 67 3.13 21.86 10.99
C LYS A 67 3.20 20.36 11.27
N GLY A 68 4.41 19.88 11.55
CA GLY A 68 4.70 18.47 11.82
C GLY A 68 4.94 17.63 10.56
N PHE A 69 4.89 18.20 9.35
CA PHE A 69 5.26 17.50 8.12
C PHE A 69 6.54 18.07 7.53
N ARG A 70 7.42 17.19 7.02
CA ARG A 70 8.60 17.58 6.24
C ARG A 70 8.82 16.64 5.07
N LEU A 71 9.37 17.17 3.98
CA LEU A 71 9.83 16.37 2.86
C LEU A 71 11.33 16.60 2.66
N LEU A 72 12.10 15.54 2.78
CA LEU A 72 13.56 15.58 2.78
C LEU A 72 14.12 14.71 1.66
N ARG A 73 15.29 15.10 1.16
CA ARG A 73 16.11 14.28 0.27
C ARG A 73 17.52 14.13 0.83
N TYR A 74 17.92 12.89 1.04
CA TYR A 74 19.26 12.52 1.47
C TYR A 74 20.06 11.96 0.31
N TRP A 75 21.34 12.28 0.30
CA TRP A 75 22.30 11.73 -0.64
C TRP A 75 23.24 10.79 0.09
N TRP A 76 23.03 9.50 -0.09
CA TRP A 76 23.83 8.48 0.56
C TRP A 76 25.22 8.40 -0.07
N THR A 77 26.26 8.21 0.74
CA THR A 77 27.66 8.13 0.28
C THR A 77 27.86 7.04 -0.75
N GLY A 78 27.16 5.93 -0.61
CA GLY A 78 27.18 4.81 -1.55
C GLY A 78 26.48 5.08 -2.89
N GLY A 79 25.96 6.28 -3.16
CA GLY A 79 25.49 6.68 -4.48
C GLY A 79 24.01 6.40 -4.72
N ALA A 80 23.16 6.72 -3.74
CA ALA A 80 21.71 6.68 -3.88
C ALA A 80 21.04 7.97 -3.36
N ALA A 81 19.95 8.36 -4.02
CA ALA A 81 19.05 9.40 -3.56
C ALA A 81 17.90 8.78 -2.76
N VAL A 82 17.69 9.26 -1.53
CA VAL A 82 16.66 8.79 -0.61
C VAL A 82 15.70 9.93 -0.32
N TYR A 83 14.42 9.73 -0.58
CA TYR A 83 13.35 10.69 -0.34
C TYR A 83 12.54 10.24 0.87
N ILE A 84 12.30 11.14 1.81
CA ILE A 84 11.63 10.84 3.07
C ILE A 84 10.56 11.90 3.33
N ALA A 85 9.30 11.46 3.46
CA ALA A 85 8.24 12.26 4.06
C ALA A 85 8.15 11.93 5.55
N GLU A 86 8.39 12.93 6.41
CA GLU A 86 8.33 12.83 7.86
C GLU A 86 6.97 13.35 8.37
N MET A 87 6.41 12.66 9.35
CA MET A 87 5.26 13.13 10.13
C MET A 87 5.60 13.05 11.62
N ASP A 88 5.52 14.17 12.32
CA ASP A 88 5.57 14.21 13.78
C ASP A 88 4.34 13.48 14.34
N ARG A 89 4.57 12.49 15.19
CA ARG A 89 3.53 11.63 15.78
C ARG A 89 2.58 12.39 16.70
N THR A 90 3.06 13.49 17.28
CA THR A 90 2.29 14.36 18.18
C THR A 90 1.51 15.44 17.42
N ALA A 91 1.65 15.55 16.10
CA ALA A 91 0.91 16.52 15.31
C ALA A 91 -0.59 16.22 15.34
N SER A 92 -1.36 17.12 15.94
CA SER A 92 -2.81 16.95 16.12
C SER A 92 -3.60 17.07 14.82
N ASN A 93 -2.98 17.56 13.75
CA ASN A 93 -3.56 17.82 12.42
C ASN A 93 -3.15 16.77 11.37
N LEU A 94 -2.30 15.80 11.72
CA LEU A 94 -1.79 14.78 10.80
C LEU A 94 -2.18 13.39 11.27
N GLN A 95 -2.32 12.46 10.32
CA GLN A 95 -2.56 11.04 10.61
C GLN A 95 -1.96 10.14 9.53
N PHE A 96 -1.56 8.94 9.97
CA PHE A 96 -1.26 7.84 9.07
C PHE A 96 -2.55 7.25 8.49
N TYR A 97 -2.51 6.86 7.22
CA TYR A 97 -3.63 6.24 6.53
C TYR A 97 -3.13 5.21 5.51
N VAL A 98 -3.96 4.24 5.16
CA VAL A 98 -3.67 3.28 4.08
C VAL A 98 -4.81 3.28 3.08
N GLU A 99 -4.49 3.06 1.81
CA GLU A 99 -5.48 3.08 0.74
C GLU A 99 -5.23 1.95 -0.27
N LEU A 100 -6.29 1.25 -0.69
CA LEU A 100 -6.24 0.27 -1.77
C LEU A 100 -6.33 0.94 -3.14
N ALA A 101 -5.66 0.36 -4.12
CA ALA A 101 -5.84 0.73 -5.51
C ALA A 101 -7.29 0.46 -5.96
N ASN A 102 -7.96 1.47 -6.51
CA ASN A 102 -9.37 1.39 -6.94
C ASN A 102 -10.33 0.92 -5.83
N ASP A 103 -10.00 1.16 -4.56
CA ASP A 103 -10.78 0.76 -3.37
C ASP A 103 -11.08 -0.76 -3.27
N GLN A 104 -10.29 -1.61 -3.94
CA GLN A 104 -10.47 -3.06 -3.93
C GLN A 104 -9.15 -3.81 -4.15
N ILE A 105 -9.13 -5.11 -3.90
CA ILE A 105 -7.93 -5.95 -4.06
C ILE A 105 -7.59 -6.18 -5.53
N LEU A 106 -8.58 -6.37 -6.40
CA LEU A 106 -8.33 -6.56 -7.83
C LEU A 106 -8.15 -5.22 -8.55
N GLY A 107 -7.05 -5.10 -9.29
CA GLY A 107 -6.69 -3.89 -10.01
C GLY A 107 -5.47 -3.19 -9.41
N ARG A 108 -4.99 -2.18 -10.13
CA ARG A 108 -3.83 -1.37 -9.75
C ARG A 108 -4.11 0.08 -10.06
N GLU A 109 -3.52 0.99 -9.32
CA GLU A 109 -3.72 2.43 -9.45
C GLU A 109 -2.39 3.14 -9.21
N THR A 110 -2.14 4.28 -9.84
CA THR A 110 -0.96 5.08 -9.46
C THR A 110 -1.22 5.74 -8.10
N ILE A 111 -0.18 6.13 -7.35
CA ILE A 111 -0.39 6.90 -6.12
C ILE A 111 -1.05 8.24 -6.46
N THR A 112 -0.66 8.86 -7.58
CA THR A 112 -1.29 10.08 -8.08
C THR A 112 -2.80 9.91 -8.30
N ASP A 113 -3.25 8.85 -8.97
CA ASP A 113 -4.68 8.64 -9.21
C ASP A 113 -5.42 8.31 -7.90
N ALA A 114 -4.83 7.47 -7.03
CA ALA A 114 -5.41 7.18 -5.72
C ALA A 114 -5.57 8.44 -4.87
N THR A 115 -4.58 9.34 -4.87
CA THR A 115 -4.68 10.62 -4.15
C THR A 115 -5.74 11.53 -4.74
N ARG A 116 -5.94 11.53 -6.07
CA ARG A 116 -6.98 12.33 -6.72
C ARG A 116 -8.37 11.84 -6.33
N ARG A 117 -8.59 10.51 -6.39
CA ARG A 117 -9.83 9.89 -5.94
C ARG A 117 -10.14 10.21 -4.48
N LEU A 118 -9.13 10.09 -3.60
CA LEU A 118 -9.29 10.46 -2.19
C LEU A 118 -9.66 11.94 -2.00
N MET A 119 -9.09 12.85 -2.78
CA MET A 119 -9.46 14.27 -2.73
C MET A 119 -10.89 14.53 -3.21
N GLU A 120 -11.40 13.74 -4.14
CA GLU A 120 -12.83 13.78 -4.55
C GLU A 120 -13.77 13.25 -3.45
N GLU A 121 -13.23 12.49 -2.49
CA GLU A 121 -13.92 11.96 -1.31
C GLU A 121 -13.63 12.77 -0.02
N ASP A 122 -13.17 14.03 -0.16
CA ASP A 122 -12.82 14.94 0.94
C ASP A 122 -11.71 14.43 1.88
N VAL A 123 -10.94 13.42 1.46
CA VAL A 123 -9.72 12.98 2.12
C VAL A 123 -8.56 13.80 1.54
N LEU A 124 -7.73 14.41 2.38
CA LEU A 124 -6.62 15.27 1.93
C LEU A 124 -5.25 14.61 2.16
N PRO A 125 -4.69 13.87 1.18
CA PRO A 125 -3.36 13.28 1.30
C PRO A 125 -2.27 14.34 1.15
N LEU A 126 -1.24 14.22 1.98
CA LEU A 126 -0.07 15.10 1.95
C LEU A 126 1.13 14.39 1.32
N ALA A 127 1.32 13.12 1.65
CA ALA A 127 2.31 12.25 1.04
C ALA A 127 1.85 10.80 1.01
N GLY A 128 2.39 10.03 0.07
CA GLY A 128 2.14 8.60 -0.03
C GLY A 128 3.33 7.85 -0.63
N VAL A 129 3.58 6.63 -0.13
CA VAL A 129 4.55 5.70 -0.70
C VAL A 129 3.85 4.39 -1.05
N ASN A 130 4.26 3.73 -2.13
CA ASN A 130 3.70 2.42 -2.48
C ASN A 130 3.98 1.40 -1.36
N GLY A 131 3.03 0.49 -1.16
CA GLY A 131 3.07 -0.48 -0.08
C GLY A 131 3.36 -1.92 -0.53
N SER A 132 2.38 -2.78 -0.28
CA SER A 132 2.43 -4.24 -0.34
C SER A 132 2.79 -4.83 -1.71
N PHE A 133 3.01 -6.15 -1.71
CA PHE A 133 3.33 -6.99 -2.85
C PHE A 133 2.08 -7.66 -3.43
N GLY A 134 2.13 -8.02 -4.71
CA GLY A 134 0.97 -8.56 -5.42
C GLY A 134 1.29 -9.13 -6.81
N ILE A 135 0.27 -9.70 -7.45
CA ILE A 135 0.31 -10.15 -8.85
C ILE A 135 0.16 -8.92 -9.74
N ARG A 136 1.21 -8.53 -10.44
CA ARG A 136 1.12 -7.43 -11.42
C ARG A 136 0.11 -7.77 -12.53
N GLU A 137 0.31 -8.92 -13.16
CA GLU A 137 -0.48 -9.44 -14.26
C GLU A 137 -0.41 -10.97 -14.23
N ASP A 138 -1.51 -11.61 -14.62
CA ASP A 138 -1.52 -13.03 -14.97
C ASP A 138 -2.57 -13.31 -16.05
N ASN A 139 -2.52 -14.50 -16.63
CA ASN A 139 -3.50 -14.97 -17.62
C ASN A 139 -4.83 -15.44 -16.99
N ARG A 140 -5.08 -15.09 -15.73
CA ARG A 140 -6.28 -15.48 -14.98
C ARG A 140 -7.14 -14.29 -14.56
N GLY A 141 -6.76 -13.08 -14.95
CA GLY A 141 -7.48 -11.86 -14.61
C GLY A 141 -7.26 -11.41 -13.16
N ARG A 142 -6.28 -11.97 -12.44
CA ARG A 142 -5.93 -11.60 -11.06
C ARG A 142 -4.90 -10.48 -11.00
N GLY A 143 -4.73 -9.74 -12.09
CA GLY A 143 -3.85 -8.57 -12.11
C GLY A 143 -4.30 -7.56 -11.06
N GLY A 144 -3.39 -7.16 -10.19
CA GLY A 144 -3.67 -6.33 -9.02
C GLY A 144 -3.81 -7.06 -7.70
N MET A 145 -3.94 -8.40 -7.71
CA MET A 145 -4.17 -9.13 -6.48
C MET A 145 -3.00 -9.01 -5.49
N MET A 146 -3.26 -8.37 -4.35
CA MET A 146 -2.31 -8.17 -3.25
C MET A 146 -2.28 -9.36 -2.28
N PHE A 147 -1.13 -9.65 -1.69
CA PHE A 147 -0.95 -10.80 -0.78
C PHE A 147 -0.91 -10.47 0.70
N ASN A 148 -0.40 -9.28 1.01
CA ASN A 148 -0.09 -8.94 2.38
C ASN A 148 -1.32 -8.49 3.16
N LEU A 149 -1.14 -8.28 4.45
CA LEU A 149 -2.16 -7.70 5.32
C LEU A 149 -2.60 -6.33 4.77
N HIS A 150 -3.90 -6.07 4.79
CA HIS A 150 -4.41 -4.72 4.69
C HIS A 150 -5.63 -4.55 5.60
N ILE A 151 -5.54 -3.57 6.50
CA ILE A 151 -6.61 -3.14 7.40
C ILE A 151 -6.83 -1.65 7.15
N GLN A 152 -8.05 -1.25 6.83
CA GLN A 152 -8.40 0.14 6.56
C GLN A 152 -9.63 0.51 7.37
N ASN A 153 -9.53 1.55 8.20
CA ASN A 153 -10.60 1.98 9.10
C ASN A 153 -11.19 0.83 9.96
N GLY A 154 -10.34 -0.09 10.41
CA GLY A 154 -10.73 -1.26 11.22
C GLY A 154 -11.28 -2.46 10.44
N GLU A 155 -11.54 -2.32 9.12
CA GLU A 155 -11.92 -3.44 8.26
C GLU A 155 -10.70 -4.31 7.96
N LEU A 156 -10.80 -5.61 8.23
CA LEU A 156 -9.84 -6.62 7.78
C LEU A 156 -10.14 -7.01 6.33
N ILE A 157 -9.34 -6.46 5.40
CA ILE A 157 -9.61 -6.58 3.96
C ILE A 157 -8.83 -7.72 3.33
N SER A 158 -7.57 -7.89 3.73
CA SER A 158 -6.70 -8.93 3.20
C SER A 158 -5.80 -9.48 4.27
N LEU A 159 -5.65 -10.80 4.31
CA LEU A 159 -4.63 -11.51 5.07
C LEU A 159 -4.46 -12.91 4.49
N SER A 160 -3.23 -13.30 4.18
CA SER A 160 -2.87 -14.66 3.77
C SER A 160 -2.30 -15.47 4.93
N THR A 161 -2.34 -16.80 4.80
CA THR A 161 -1.39 -17.61 5.54
C THR A 161 0.02 -17.18 5.11
N PRO A 162 0.97 -17.04 6.05
CA PRO A 162 2.35 -16.76 5.71
C PRO A 162 2.88 -17.90 4.85
N LEU A 163 2.91 -17.68 3.55
CA LEU A 163 3.34 -18.65 2.56
C LEU A 163 4.48 -18.08 1.76
N ASP A 164 5.42 -18.95 1.46
CA ASP A 164 6.62 -18.71 0.68
C ASP A 164 6.34 -18.50 -0.82
N ARG A 165 5.17 -17.97 -1.18
CA ARG A 165 4.70 -17.90 -2.58
C ARG A 165 5.64 -17.11 -3.50
N TRP A 166 6.46 -16.23 -2.92
CA TRP A 166 7.47 -15.42 -3.61
C TRP A 166 8.92 -15.78 -3.29
N GLY A 167 9.15 -16.83 -2.48
CA GLY A 167 10.50 -17.23 -2.07
C GLY A 167 11.19 -16.26 -1.11
N TYR A 168 10.43 -15.43 -0.39
CA TYR A 168 10.91 -14.46 0.61
C TYR A 168 10.18 -14.63 1.95
N SER A 169 9.92 -15.87 2.41
CA SER A 169 9.71 -15.97 3.86
C SER A 169 11.03 -15.52 4.49
N PRO A 170 11.05 -14.52 5.40
CA PRO A 170 12.26 -14.26 6.14
C PRO A 170 12.71 -15.59 6.77
N PRO A 171 13.99 -15.96 6.64
CA PRO A 171 14.54 -17.18 7.22
C PRO A 171 14.45 -17.17 8.76
N THR A 172 14.15 -16.01 9.34
CA THR A 172 14.02 -15.81 10.77
C THR A 172 12.64 -16.18 11.30
N ALA A 173 12.56 -16.50 12.60
CA ALA A 173 11.31 -16.81 13.30
C ALA A 173 10.25 -15.68 13.21
N TRP A 174 10.65 -14.49 12.79
CA TRP A 174 9.84 -13.28 12.76
C TRP A 174 8.85 -13.22 11.60
N GLY A 175 9.04 -13.97 10.50
CA GLY A 175 8.05 -14.03 9.42
C GLY A 175 7.78 -12.68 8.72
N GLU A 176 6.83 -12.70 7.78
CA GLU A 176 6.33 -11.48 7.14
C GLU A 176 5.82 -10.49 8.19
N THR A 177 6.33 -9.26 8.15
CA THR A 177 6.00 -8.21 9.10
C THR A 177 4.93 -7.28 8.53
N SER A 178 4.03 -6.80 9.38
CA SER A 178 3.04 -5.77 9.07
C SER A 178 3.17 -4.60 10.03
N PHE A 179 2.86 -3.40 9.53
CA PHE A 179 2.71 -2.18 10.33
C PHE A 179 1.26 -1.97 10.71
N GLY A 180 1.02 -1.64 11.98
CA GLY A 180 -0.31 -1.41 12.53
C GLY A 180 -0.37 -0.11 13.33
N VAL A 181 -1.54 0.52 13.29
CA VAL A 181 -1.91 1.68 14.11
C VAL A 181 -3.16 1.35 14.91
N THR A 182 -3.06 1.38 16.23
CA THR A 182 -4.22 1.20 17.14
C THR A 182 -5.08 2.48 17.21
N PRO A 183 -6.30 2.42 17.78
CA PRO A 183 -7.19 3.58 17.87
C PRO A 183 -6.61 4.74 18.70
N ASP A 184 -5.74 4.45 19.66
CA ASP A 184 -5.01 5.42 20.48
C ASP A 184 -3.73 5.95 19.80
N GLY A 185 -3.41 5.50 18.58
CA GLY A 185 -2.29 5.99 17.78
C GLY A 185 -0.95 5.32 18.06
N GLU A 186 -0.93 4.18 18.75
CA GLU A 186 0.29 3.37 18.91
C GLU A 186 0.72 2.79 17.56
N PHE A 187 2.02 2.87 17.28
CA PHE A 187 2.64 2.30 16.09
C PHE A 187 3.45 1.06 16.47
N PHE A 188 3.29 -0.03 15.73
CA PHE A 188 4.04 -1.25 15.96
C PHE A 188 4.24 -2.07 14.69
N LEU A 189 5.25 -2.94 14.74
CA LEU A 189 5.53 -3.95 13.72
C LEU A 189 5.41 -5.34 14.34
N ASP A 190 4.65 -6.22 13.69
CA ASP A 190 4.45 -7.58 14.15
C ASP A 190 4.16 -8.53 12.98
N ARG A 191 4.40 -9.83 13.21
CA ARG A 191 3.85 -10.88 12.36
C ARG A 191 2.40 -11.12 12.75
N VAL A 192 1.51 -11.12 11.76
CA VAL A 192 0.07 -11.29 12.00
C VAL A 192 -0.36 -12.68 11.58
N LYS A 193 -1.16 -13.34 12.43
CA LYS A 193 -1.79 -14.62 12.10
C LYS A 193 -3.30 -14.48 12.17
N LEU A 194 -3.98 -15.10 11.22
CA LEU A 194 -5.42 -15.29 11.21
C LEU A 194 -5.77 -16.54 12.03
N ASN A 195 -6.60 -16.40 13.06
CA ASN A 195 -7.26 -17.55 13.69
C ASN A 195 -8.74 -17.52 13.32
N GLY A 196 -9.03 -17.82 12.06
CA GLY A 196 -10.38 -17.85 11.51
C GLY A 196 -11.00 -19.23 11.61
N LYS A 197 -12.30 -19.30 11.91
CA LYS A 197 -13.05 -20.56 12.09
C LYS A 197 -14.48 -20.40 11.59
N LEU A 198 -14.96 -21.33 10.77
CA LEU A 198 -16.39 -21.54 10.54
C LEU A 198 -16.86 -22.69 11.44
N LYS A 199 -17.87 -22.42 12.25
CA LYS A 199 -18.58 -23.44 13.04
C LYS A 199 -19.86 -23.83 12.33
N ILE A 200 -19.98 -25.11 11.95
CA ILE A 200 -21.12 -25.65 11.19
C ILE A 200 -21.50 -27.00 11.79
N ALA A 201 -22.74 -27.16 12.25
CA ALA A 201 -23.29 -28.43 12.74
C ALA A 201 -22.40 -29.18 13.77
N GLY A 202 -21.68 -28.44 14.62
CA GLY A 202 -20.76 -29.01 15.63
C GLY A 202 -19.31 -29.19 15.15
N ASP A 203 -19.08 -29.18 13.83
CA ASP A 203 -17.75 -29.21 13.24
C ASP A 203 -17.13 -27.80 13.14
N THR A 204 -15.80 -27.76 13.08
CA THR A 204 -15.03 -26.52 12.89
C THR A 204 -14.14 -26.62 11.65
N LEU A 205 -14.35 -25.73 10.69
CA LEU A 205 -13.50 -25.54 9.52
C LEU A 205 -12.56 -24.34 9.75
N PRO A 206 -11.23 -24.52 9.74
CA PRO A 206 -10.29 -23.39 9.77
C PRO A 206 -10.47 -22.48 8.55
N VAL A 207 -10.34 -21.17 8.74
CA VAL A 207 -10.22 -20.19 7.64
C VAL A 207 -8.78 -19.72 7.58
N ASP A 208 -8.14 -19.97 6.45
CA ASP A 208 -6.71 -19.72 6.25
C ASP A 208 -6.46 -18.28 5.79
N ALA A 209 -7.36 -17.71 5.00
CA ALA A 209 -7.13 -16.40 4.41
C ALA A 209 -8.41 -15.61 4.10
N ILE A 210 -8.24 -14.29 3.99
CA ILE A 210 -9.25 -13.34 3.54
C ILE A 210 -8.78 -12.70 2.24
N ASN A 211 -9.59 -12.79 1.18
CA ASN A 211 -9.32 -12.21 -0.14
C ASN A 211 -8.02 -12.69 -0.80
N GLN A 212 -7.70 -13.97 -0.64
CA GLN A 212 -6.48 -14.61 -1.16
C GLN A 212 -6.75 -15.72 -2.15
N ILE A 213 -5.71 -16.29 -2.75
CA ILE A 213 -5.89 -17.35 -3.75
C ILE A 213 -6.26 -18.64 -3.02
N CYS A 214 -7.41 -19.20 -3.36
CA CYS A 214 -7.78 -20.55 -2.93
C CYS A 214 -6.92 -21.58 -3.69
N ASP A 215 -6.05 -22.26 -2.95
CA ASP A 215 -5.21 -23.37 -3.40
C ASP A 215 -4.72 -24.17 -2.17
N SER A 216 -3.83 -25.14 -2.36
CA SER A 216 -3.36 -26.02 -1.28
C SER A 216 -2.64 -25.29 -0.14
N SER A 217 -2.22 -24.04 -0.36
CA SER A 217 -1.50 -23.23 0.62
C SER A 217 -2.45 -22.37 1.47
N CYS A 218 -3.58 -21.96 0.88
CA CYS A 218 -4.73 -21.35 1.57
C CYS A 218 -5.99 -22.19 1.25
N PRO A 219 -6.17 -23.37 1.86
CA PRO A 219 -7.23 -24.29 1.44
C PRO A 219 -8.64 -23.79 1.76
N THR A 220 -8.81 -22.86 2.70
CA THR A 220 -10.09 -22.22 3.01
C THR A 220 -9.96 -20.70 2.97
N VAL A 221 -10.67 -20.05 2.04
CA VAL A 221 -10.60 -18.60 1.83
C VAL A 221 -11.98 -17.95 1.88
N ILE A 222 -12.09 -16.81 2.56
CA ILE A 222 -13.26 -15.94 2.49
C ILE A 222 -13.00 -14.81 1.50
N TYR A 223 -13.90 -14.63 0.53
CA TYR A 223 -13.92 -13.49 -0.38
C TYR A 223 -15.00 -12.50 0.01
N THR A 224 -14.60 -11.26 0.29
CA THR A 224 -15.48 -10.13 0.63
C THR A 224 -15.69 -9.23 -0.59
N PRO A 225 -16.67 -8.30 -0.57
CA PRO A 225 -16.88 -7.34 -1.66
C PRO A 225 -15.63 -6.53 -2.02
N ARG A 226 -14.73 -6.30 -1.04
CA ARG A 226 -13.44 -5.63 -1.24
C ARG A 226 -12.47 -6.43 -2.12
N PHE A 227 -12.73 -7.70 -2.45
CA PHE A 227 -11.93 -8.43 -3.44
C PHE A 227 -12.17 -7.91 -4.86
N GLY A 228 -13.44 -7.76 -5.22
CA GLY A 228 -13.94 -7.49 -6.56
C GLY A 228 -15.30 -8.19 -6.79
N ARG A 229 -15.82 -8.15 -8.02
CA ARG A 229 -17.17 -8.69 -8.32
C ARG A 229 -17.28 -10.21 -8.31
N ARG A 230 -16.18 -10.93 -8.49
CA ARG A 230 -16.12 -12.39 -8.56
C ARG A 230 -14.86 -12.93 -7.90
N THR A 231 -14.92 -14.15 -7.40
CA THR A 231 -13.79 -14.80 -6.71
C THR A 231 -12.62 -15.16 -7.63
N LEU A 232 -12.86 -15.31 -8.94
CA LEU A 232 -11.86 -15.74 -9.94
C LEU A 232 -11.16 -17.08 -9.61
N THR A 233 -11.71 -17.88 -8.70
CA THR A 233 -11.18 -19.22 -8.41
C THR A 233 -11.40 -20.14 -9.60
N ARG A 234 -10.59 -21.20 -9.68
CA ARG A 234 -10.78 -22.29 -10.64
C ARG A 234 -10.84 -23.58 -9.85
N ARG A 235 -12.01 -24.25 -9.87
CA ARG A 235 -12.26 -25.55 -9.23
C ARG A 235 -12.39 -25.54 -7.71
N CYS A 236 -12.17 -24.42 -7.02
CA CYS A 236 -12.54 -24.36 -5.60
C CYS A 236 -14.05 -24.52 -5.44
N TYR A 237 -14.44 -25.27 -4.42
CA TYR A 237 -15.82 -25.50 -4.07
C TYR A 237 -16.31 -24.30 -3.26
N GLU A 238 -17.31 -23.58 -3.76
CA GLU A 238 -17.70 -22.29 -3.23
C GLU A 238 -19.10 -22.28 -2.62
N PHE A 239 -19.25 -21.53 -1.53
CA PHE A 239 -20.49 -21.36 -0.79
C PHE A 239 -20.73 -19.86 -0.59
N THR A 240 -21.87 -19.36 -1.06
CA THR A 240 -22.26 -17.97 -0.82
C THR A 240 -22.90 -17.87 0.56
N LEU A 241 -22.33 -17.03 1.42
CA LEU A 241 -22.80 -16.81 2.79
C LEU A 241 -23.49 -15.44 2.89
N ARG A 242 -24.71 -15.41 3.42
CA ARG A 242 -25.51 -14.20 3.68
C ARG A 242 -25.87 -14.10 5.16
N GLN A 243 -26.51 -13.00 5.55
CA GLN A 243 -26.82 -12.66 6.95
C GLN A 243 -25.57 -12.52 7.83
N ILE A 244 -24.43 -12.30 7.17
CA ILE A 244 -23.14 -12.05 7.79
C ILE A 244 -22.94 -10.54 7.92
N GLN A 245 -22.49 -10.07 9.08
CA GLN A 245 -22.25 -8.65 9.29
C GLN A 245 -20.95 -8.22 8.59
N LEU A 246 -20.98 -7.20 7.74
CA LEU A 246 -19.77 -6.58 7.19
C LEU A 246 -19.58 -5.18 7.81
N PRO A 247 -18.33 -4.68 7.89
CA PRO A 247 -17.07 -5.29 7.48
C PRO A 247 -16.60 -6.44 8.40
N LEU A 248 -15.67 -7.28 7.90
CA LEU A 248 -14.90 -8.17 8.77
C LEU A 248 -13.90 -7.33 9.59
N THR A 249 -13.60 -7.73 10.83
CA THR A 249 -12.66 -7.00 11.70
C THR A 249 -11.64 -7.95 12.33
N GLY A 250 -10.62 -7.40 12.98
CA GLY A 250 -9.54 -8.19 13.60
C GLY A 250 -10.02 -9.10 14.75
N LYS A 251 -11.18 -8.81 15.35
CA LYS A 251 -11.91 -9.71 16.26
C LYS A 251 -13.38 -9.65 15.90
N TYR A 252 -13.90 -10.76 15.40
CA TYR A 252 -15.17 -10.79 14.72
C TYR A 252 -15.93 -12.09 15.04
N THR A 253 -17.25 -11.98 15.16
CA THR A 253 -18.15 -13.12 15.28
C THR A 253 -19.49 -12.76 14.65
N SER A 254 -19.92 -13.54 13.66
CA SER A 254 -21.24 -13.35 13.04
C SER A 254 -21.83 -14.68 12.62
N ARG A 255 -23.15 -14.78 12.74
CA ARG A 255 -23.92 -15.85 12.10
C ARG A 255 -23.91 -15.67 10.59
N PHE A 256 -24.17 -16.75 9.88
CA PHE A 256 -24.42 -16.74 8.44
C PHE A 256 -25.38 -17.85 8.04
N VAL A 257 -25.94 -17.73 6.85
CA VAL A 257 -26.68 -18.79 6.15
C VAL A 257 -26.12 -18.96 4.75
N VAL A 258 -25.90 -20.21 4.34
CA VAL A 258 -25.47 -20.55 2.97
C VAL A 258 -26.66 -20.40 2.03
N THR A 259 -26.56 -19.53 1.03
CA THR A 259 -27.66 -19.29 0.07
C THR A 259 -27.42 -19.92 -1.29
N ALA A 260 -26.17 -20.23 -1.64
CA ALA A 260 -25.81 -20.89 -2.88
C ALA A 260 -24.55 -21.74 -2.72
N VAL A 261 -24.46 -22.79 -3.55
CA VAL A 261 -23.32 -23.70 -3.64
C VAL A 261 -22.87 -23.75 -5.10
N ASN A 262 -21.57 -23.61 -5.34
CA ASN A 262 -20.98 -23.64 -6.66
C ASN A 262 -19.71 -24.54 -6.66
N PRO A 263 -19.80 -25.77 -7.21
CA PRO A 263 -18.68 -26.71 -7.20
C PRO A 263 -17.56 -26.37 -8.21
N ARG A 264 -17.75 -25.36 -9.06
CA ARG A 264 -16.80 -25.03 -10.15
C ARG A 264 -15.95 -23.79 -9.86
N GLY A 265 -16.31 -23.00 -8.85
CA GLY A 265 -15.65 -21.74 -8.50
C GLY A 265 -16.12 -20.54 -9.32
N ASN A 266 -15.42 -19.41 -9.15
CA ASN A 266 -15.69 -18.12 -9.80
C ASN A 266 -17.12 -17.58 -9.55
N SER A 267 -17.64 -17.71 -8.34
CA SER A 267 -18.95 -17.16 -7.96
C SER A 267 -18.95 -15.63 -7.98
N SER A 268 -20.12 -15.03 -8.22
CA SER A 268 -20.34 -13.60 -7.96
C SER A 268 -20.26 -13.36 -6.46
N ILE A 269 -19.53 -12.33 -6.04
CA ILE A 269 -19.45 -11.94 -4.63
C ILE A 269 -20.60 -10.96 -4.33
N PRO A 270 -21.48 -11.27 -3.36
CA PRO A 270 -22.60 -10.40 -3.02
C PRO A 270 -22.15 -9.19 -2.20
N PHE A 271 -22.82 -8.02 -2.36
CA PHE A 271 -22.47 -6.79 -1.65
C PHE A 271 -22.70 -6.84 -0.13
N ASP A 272 -23.66 -7.65 0.30
CA ASP A 272 -24.12 -7.87 1.67
C ASP A 272 -23.77 -9.29 2.17
N GLY A 273 -22.68 -9.86 1.64
CA GLY A 273 -22.23 -11.17 2.07
C GLY A 273 -20.83 -11.50 1.61
N VAL A 274 -20.47 -12.79 1.72
CA VAL A 274 -19.15 -13.28 1.36
C VAL A 274 -19.27 -14.59 0.58
N VAL A 275 -18.17 -15.00 -0.06
CA VAL A 275 -18.04 -16.34 -0.63
C VAL A 275 -16.96 -17.09 0.13
N LEU A 276 -17.29 -18.24 0.71
CA LEU A 276 -16.34 -19.23 1.21
C LEU A 276 -15.89 -20.08 0.04
N ALA A 277 -14.58 -20.18 -0.20
CA ALA A 277 -14.01 -21.11 -1.16
C ALA A 277 -13.16 -22.15 -0.41
N ILE A 278 -13.37 -23.42 -0.74
CA ILE A 278 -12.63 -24.55 -0.21
C ILE A 278 -11.89 -25.24 -1.36
N GLU A 279 -10.59 -25.47 -1.19
CA GLU A 279 -9.75 -26.20 -2.14
C GLU A 279 -10.30 -27.62 -2.37
N PRO A 280 -10.28 -28.15 -3.62
CA PRO A 280 -10.87 -29.45 -3.96
C PRO A 280 -10.54 -30.63 -3.05
N GLY A 281 -9.30 -30.73 -2.57
CA GLY A 281 -8.84 -31.80 -1.69
C GLY A 281 -9.57 -31.78 -0.34
N LEU A 282 -9.65 -30.61 0.30
CA LEU A 282 -10.37 -30.40 1.56
C LEU A 282 -11.90 -30.42 1.36
N ALA A 283 -12.39 -29.95 0.22
CA ALA A 283 -13.82 -29.92 -0.09
C ALA A 283 -14.47 -31.31 -0.09
N ARG A 284 -13.71 -32.39 -0.27
CA ARG A 284 -14.23 -33.77 -0.19
C ARG A 284 -14.88 -34.08 1.16
N ASP A 285 -14.38 -33.49 2.23
CA ASP A 285 -14.85 -33.75 3.60
C ASP A 285 -16.00 -32.82 4.02
N TRP A 286 -16.20 -31.72 3.27
CA TRP A 286 -17.11 -30.63 3.63
C TRP A 286 -18.29 -30.44 2.69
N ARG A 287 -18.18 -30.83 1.41
CA ARG A 287 -19.20 -30.55 0.39
C ARG A 287 -20.58 -31.10 0.72
N ASP A 288 -20.65 -32.22 1.43
CA ASP A 288 -21.92 -32.88 1.78
C ASP A 288 -22.45 -32.38 3.14
N LYS A 289 -21.59 -31.74 3.96
CA LYS A 289 -21.94 -31.12 5.24
C LYS A 289 -22.48 -29.69 5.08
N ILE A 290 -22.00 -28.98 4.07
CA ILE A 290 -22.39 -27.61 3.77
C ILE A 290 -23.32 -27.62 2.56
N THR A 291 -24.61 -27.43 2.78
CA THR A 291 -25.62 -27.38 1.73
C THR A 291 -26.32 -26.02 1.73
N LYS A 292 -27.22 -25.82 0.77
CA LYS A 292 -28.07 -24.63 0.78
C LYS A 292 -28.92 -24.63 2.06
N SER A 293 -29.00 -23.48 2.71
CA SER A 293 -29.65 -23.25 4.01
C SER A 293 -28.88 -23.74 5.24
N THR A 294 -27.69 -24.32 5.08
CA THR A 294 -26.79 -24.56 6.21
C THR A 294 -26.50 -23.23 6.92
N ALA A 295 -26.71 -23.21 8.23
CA ALA A 295 -26.39 -22.06 9.08
C ALA A 295 -25.13 -22.35 9.90
N GLY A 296 -24.40 -21.29 10.24
CA GLY A 296 -23.18 -21.40 11.03
C GLY A 296 -22.75 -20.07 11.62
N THR A 297 -21.55 -20.06 12.20
CA THR A 297 -20.91 -18.84 12.73
C THR A 297 -19.50 -18.72 12.18
N LEU A 298 -19.14 -17.55 11.67
CA LEU A 298 -17.76 -17.18 11.36
C LEU A 298 -17.16 -16.48 12.58
N GLU A 299 -16.02 -16.98 13.04
CA GLU A 299 -15.21 -16.37 14.10
C GLU A 299 -13.83 -16.01 13.53
N ILE A 300 -13.36 -14.79 13.81
CA ILE A 300 -11.99 -14.35 13.48
C ILE A 300 -11.37 -13.75 14.73
N ALA A 301 -10.12 -14.13 15.01
CA ALA A 301 -9.28 -13.44 15.97
C ALA A 301 -7.85 -13.34 15.44
N LEU A 302 -7.37 -12.12 15.23
CA LEU A 302 -5.97 -11.90 14.87
C LEU A 302 -5.05 -12.09 16.07
N THR A 303 -3.86 -12.61 15.82
CA THR A 303 -2.77 -12.67 16.80
C THR A 303 -1.50 -12.01 16.25
N PRO A 304 -0.75 -11.24 17.07
CA PRO A 304 -0.98 -10.92 18.49
C PRO A 304 -2.28 -10.15 18.79
N LYS A 305 -2.80 -10.24 20.02
CA LYS A 305 -4.13 -9.71 20.41
C LYS A 305 -4.34 -8.23 20.08
N LYS A 306 -3.28 -7.41 20.10
CA LYS A 306 -3.33 -5.99 19.72
C LYS A 306 -3.88 -5.75 18.31
N TRP A 307 -3.68 -6.70 17.38
CA TRP A 307 -4.18 -6.63 16.00
C TRP A 307 -5.70 -6.72 15.90
N GLN A 308 -6.39 -7.11 16.98
CA GLN A 308 -7.84 -7.21 17.01
C GLN A 308 -8.55 -5.85 16.94
N HIS A 309 -7.84 -4.75 17.21
CA HIS A 309 -8.38 -3.40 17.31
C HIS A 309 -7.69 -2.39 16.39
N VAL A 310 -6.81 -2.84 15.49
CA VAL A 310 -6.05 -1.98 14.57
C VAL A 310 -6.99 -1.21 13.65
N GLN A 311 -6.73 0.10 13.48
CA GLN A 311 -7.47 0.99 12.59
C GLN A 311 -6.87 1.03 11.18
N GLN A 312 -5.55 1.18 11.10
CA GLN A 312 -4.81 1.17 9.83
C GLN A 312 -3.72 0.11 9.91
N GLY A 313 -3.63 -0.74 8.91
CA GLY A 313 -2.67 -1.82 8.86
C GLY A 313 -2.21 -2.09 7.44
N ILE A 314 -0.91 -2.23 7.25
CA ILE A 314 -0.33 -2.54 5.95
C ILE A 314 0.80 -3.54 6.10
N GLY A 315 0.70 -4.62 5.33
CA GLY A 315 1.71 -5.65 5.27
C GLY A 315 2.82 -5.30 4.28
N GLY A 316 4.05 -5.57 4.68
CA GLY A 316 5.22 -5.51 3.81
C GLY A 316 5.82 -6.89 3.69
N ASN A 317 7.15 -6.98 3.71
CA ASN A 317 7.83 -8.26 3.72
C ASN A 317 8.77 -8.37 4.92
N LEU A 318 10.00 -7.89 4.75
CA LEU A 318 11.05 -8.01 5.75
C LEU A 318 11.04 -6.82 6.70
N ARG A 319 11.28 -7.10 7.98
CA ARG A 319 11.64 -6.08 8.96
C ARG A 319 13.09 -5.67 8.69
N LEU A 320 13.35 -4.38 8.74
CA LEU A 320 14.66 -3.80 8.42
C LEU A 320 15.43 -3.44 9.69
N VAL A 321 14.72 -2.81 10.64
CA VAL A 321 15.27 -2.30 11.89
C VAL A 321 14.32 -2.63 13.04
N ARG A 322 14.88 -3.01 14.19
CA ARG A 322 14.18 -3.23 15.46
C ARG A 322 14.96 -2.63 16.59
N ASP A 323 14.30 -1.79 17.39
CA ASP A 323 14.90 -1.10 18.52
C ASP A 323 16.20 -0.36 18.14
N GLY A 324 16.20 0.23 16.94
CA GLY A 324 17.34 0.94 16.36
C GLY A 324 18.45 0.04 15.80
N LYS A 325 18.32 -1.29 15.83
CA LYS A 325 19.31 -2.24 15.32
C LYS A 325 18.87 -2.89 14.02
N VAL A 326 19.80 -3.06 13.08
CA VAL A 326 19.57 -3.77 11.81
C VAL A 326 19.22 -5.24 12.11
N GLU A 327 18.23 -5.78 11.41
CA GLU A 327 17.84 -7.19 11.57
C GLU A 327 18.97 -8.14 11.12
N PRO A 328 19.25 -9.23 11.85
CA PRO A 328 20.36 -10.15 11.55
C PRO A 328 20.33 -10.75 10.14
N GLU A 329 19.14 -11.06 9.61
CA GLU A 329 19.01 -11.63 8.25
C GLU A 329 19.52 -10.68 7.17
N LEU A 330 19.42 -9.36 7.38
CA LEU A 330 19.96 -8.37 6.45
C LEU A 330 21.49 -8.39 6.46
N ILE A 331 22.10 -8.61 7.63
CA ILE A 331 23.56 -8.73 7.77
C ILE A 331 24.04 -9.96 7.00
N GLU A 332 23.38 -11.10 7.19
CA GLU A 332 23.67 -12.35 6.46
C GLU A 332 23.55 -12.15 4.94
N PHE A 333 22.51 -11.45 4.47
CA PHE A 333 22.38 -11.10 3.05
C PHE A 333 23.55 -10.25 2.54
N GLY A 334 24.01 -9.27 3.33
CA GLY A 334 25.16 -8.44 3.00
C GLY A 334 26.47 -9.23 2.91
N GLU A 335 26.68 -10.18 3.83
CA GLU A 335 27.88 -11.02 3.90
C GLU A 335 27.93 -12.08 2.80
N SER A 336 26.78 -12.61 2.39
CA SER A 336 26.68 -13.73 1.44
C SER A 336 27.23 -13.46 0.02
N ARG A 337 27.59 -12.21 -0.34
CA ARG A 337 28.13 -11.79 -1.65
C ARG A 337 27.45 -12.42 -2.89
N GLY A 338 26.17 -12.79 -2.79
CA GLY A 338 25.39 -13.40 -3.87
C GLY A 338 25.61 -14.91 -4.10
N GLY A 339 26.21 -15.61 -3.12
CA GLY A 339 26.68 -17.00 -3.22
C GLY A 339 25.67 -18.14 -3.06
N SER A 340 24.40 -17.89 -2.70
CA SER A 340 23.39 -18.96 -2.71
C SER A 340 22.01 -18.41 -3.08
N ALA A 341 21.23 -19.21 -3.82
CA ALA A 341 19.91 -18.97 -4.44
C ALA A 341 19.65 -17.60 -5.12
N TYR A 342 18.96 -17.60 -6.27
CA TYR A 342 18.40 -16.39 -6.91
C TYR A 342 17.67 -15.44 -5.91
N ARG A 343 17.15 -16.04 -4.83
CA ARG A 343 16.38 -15.45 -3.73
C ARG A 343 17.20 -14.50 -2.83
N HIS A 344 18.50 -14.73 -2.64
CA HIS A 344 19.39 -13.79 -1.91
C HIS A 344 19.89 -12.64 -2.79
N ARG A 345 19.85 -12.79 -4.13
CA ARG A 345 20.37 -11.78 -5.05
C ARG A 345 19.60 -10.47 -5.00
N ASN A 346 18.27 -10.49 -4.93
CA ASN A 346 17.49 -9.25 -4.89
C ASN A 346 17.65 -8.51 -3.55
N ALA A 347 17.86 -9.22 -2.44
CA ALA A 347 18.14 -8.61 -1.14
C ALA A 347 19.56 -8.02 -1.09
N ALA A 348 20.53 -8.75 -1.62
CA ALA A 348 21.95 -8.38 -1.68
C ALA A 348 22.31 -7.42 -2.83
N SER A 349 21.41 -7.21 -3.81
CA SER A 349 21.61 -6.29 -4.93
C SER A 349 21.01 -4.92 -4.67
N ARG A 350 21.58 -3.91 -5.33
CA ARG A 350 21.08 -2.54 -5.27
C ARG A 350 19.85 -2.39 -6.16
N HIS A 351 18.76 -1.93 -5.57
CA HIS A 351 17.52 -1.64 -6.27
C HIS A 351 16.89 -0.36 -5.73
N PRO A 352 15.97 0.25 -6.49
CA PRO A 352 15.01 1.17 -5.90
C PRO A 352 14.21 0.43 -4.82
N ARG A 353 13.93 1.12 -3.71
CA ARG A 353 13.27 0.55 -2.53
C ARG A 353 12.16 1.49 -2.07
N SER A 354 11.16 0.91 -1.42
CA SER A 354 10.19 1.65 -0.62
C SER A 354 10.13 1.06 0.77
N ALA A 355 9.89 1.90 1.75
CA ALA A 355 9.81 1.48 3.14
C ALA A 355 8.95 2.43 3.97
N LEU A 356 8.57 1.92 5.13
CA LEU A 356 8.02 2.71 6.22
C LEU A 356 8.88 2.47 7.46
N GLY A 357 9.14 3.55 8.20
CA GLY A 357 9.78 3.45 9.51
C GLY A 357 9.15 4.40 10.52
N PHE A 358 9.46 4.20 11.79
CA PHE A 358 9.09 5.13 12.85
C PHE A 358 10.07 5.06 14.02
N ASN A 359 10.04 6.11 14.83
CA ASN A 359 10.65 6.17 16.15
C ASN A 359 9.65 6.80 17.13
N ASP A 360 10.10 7.22 18.31
CA ASP A 360 9.23 7.77 19.35
C ASP A 360 8.55 9.08 18.94
N GLU A 361 9.17 9.83 18.02
CA GLU A 361 8.75 11.17 17.65
C GLU A 361 8.08 11.22 16.27
N LYS A 362 8.49 10.35 15.33
CA LYS A 362 8.18 10.51 13.91
C LYS A 362 7.82 9.19 13.22
N LEU A 363 6.99 9.32 12.18
CA LEU A 363 6.82 8.36 11.10
C LEU A 363 7.63 8.82 9.87
N PHE A 364 8.15 7.86 9.11
CA PHE A 364 8.92 8.06 7.90
C PHE A 364 8.31 7.23 6.76
N LEU A 365 7.85 7.87 5.69
CA LEU A 365 7.54 7.22 4.41
C LEU A 365 8.70 7.44 3.46
N ILE A 366 9.27 6.37 2.92
CA ILE A 366 10.60 6.41 2.31
C ILE A 366 10.58 5.78 0.92
N ALA A 367 11.10 6.50 -0.07
CA ALA A 367 11.44 5.96 -1.38
C ALA A 367 12.92 6.19 -1.69
N ILE A 368 13.57 5.17 -2.22
CA ILE A 368 14.97 5.18 -2.64
C ILE A 368 15.00 4.99 -4.14
N ASP A 369 15.53 5.96 -4.87
CA ASP A 369 15.69 5.85 -6.31
C ASP A 369 16.76 4.81 -6.63
N GLY A 370 16.67 4.17 -7.80
CA GLY A 370 17.67 3.19 -8.22
C GLY A 370 17.63 2.91 -9.72
N ARG A 371 18.59 2.11 -10.19
CA ARG A 371 18.76 1.75 -11.61
C ARG A 371 18.97 2.95 -12.54
N GLN A 372 19.54 4.04 -12.02
CA GLN A 372 19.78 5.28 -12.75
C GLN A 372 21.28 5.63 -12.66
N PRO A 373 22.13 5.08 -13.57
CA PRO A 373 23.56 5.37 -13.59
C PRO A 373 23.84 6.89 -13.58
N GLY A 374 24.82 7.32 -12.78
CA GLY A 374 25.17 8.73 -12.61
C GLY A 374 24.25 9.54 -11.67
N TYR A 375 23.10 8.98 -11.25
CA TYR A 375 22.18 9.65 -10.33
C TYR A 375 21.89 8.83 -9.07
N SER A 376 21.30 7.65 -9.21
CA SER A 376 20.97 6.78 -8.07
C SER A 376 21.03 5.30 -8.46
N MET A 377 21.94 4.57 -7.83
CA MET A 377 22.08 3.12 -8.05
C MET A 377 21.14 2.29 -7.15
N GLY A 378 20.52 2.91 -6.14
CA GLY A 378 19.69 2.23 -5.15
C GLY A 378 20.50 1.57 -4.03
N MET A 379 19.79 0.86 -3.16
CA MET A 379 20.37 0.22 -1.97
C MET A 379 20.07 -1.28 -1.94
N THR A 380 20.98 -2.03 -1.31
CA THR A 380 20.68 -3.38 -0.80
C THR A 380 19.80 -3.25 0.45
N LEU A 381 19.15 -4.33 0.88
CA LEU A 381 18.35 -4.27 2.11
C LEU A 381 19.22 -3.99 3.35
N TYR A 382 20.44 -4.54 3.38
CA TYR A 382 21.43 -4.26 4.42
C TYR A 382 21.76 -2.77 4.52
N HIS A 383 22.20 -2.15 3.41
CA HIS A 383 22.56 -0.72 3.42
C HIS A 383 21.37 0.17 3.78
N MET A 384 20.16 -0.20 3.36
CA MET A 384 18.94 0.51 3.74
C MET A 384 18.66 0.41 5.24
N GLY A 385 18.79 -0.79 5.83
CA GLY A 385 18.62 -0.99 7.27
C GLY A 385 19.67 -0.20 8.10
N THR A 386 20.95 -0.26 7.70
CA THR A 386 22.03 0.51 8.33
C THR A 386 21.75 2.02 8.25
N PHE A 387 21.38 2.51 7.06
CA PHE A 387 21.04 3.91 6.85
C PHE A 387 19.87 4.38 7.73
N PHE A 388 18.84 3.55 7.89
CA PHE A 388 17.70 3.87 8.76
C PHE A 388 18.09 3.92 10.24
N SER A 389 18.90 2.97 10.70
CA SER A 389 19.43 2.96 12.06
C SER A 389 20.25 4.22 12.36
N GLU A 390 21.13 4.63 11.44
CA GLU A 390 21.95 5.85 11.56
C GLU A 390 21.12 7.14 11.59
N LEU A 391 19.95 7.16 10.92
CA LEU A 391 19.00 8.26 10.98
C LEU A 391 18.11 8.25 12.24
N GLY A 392 18.31 7.31 13.17
CA GLY A 392 17.51 7.19 14.38
C GLY A 392 16.11 6.62 14.15
N ILE A 393 15.88 5.95 13.02
CA ILE A 393 14.65 5.17 12.81
C ILE A 393 14.77 3.90 13.65
N LYS A 394 13.84 3.72 14.61
CA LYS A 394 13.90 2.60 15.57
C LYS A 394 13.27 1.33 15.03
N HIS A 395 12.22 1.46 14.23
CA HIS A 395 11.52 0.34 13.62
C HIS A 395 11.28 0.62 12.14
N ALA A 396 11.54 -0.36 11.28
CA ALA A 396 11.29 -0.19 9.85
C ALA A 396 10.92 -1.49 9.15
N ILE A 397 10.14 -1.36 8.09
CA ILE A 397 9.59 -2.43 7.27
C ILE A 397 9.81 -2.12 5.79
N ASN A 398 10.18 -3.15 5.02
CA ASN A 398 10.33 -3.07 3.58
C ASN A 398 9.00 -3.28 2.83
N PHE A 399 8.76 -2.44 1.83
CA PHE A 399 7.65 -2.53 0.88
C PHE A 399 8.11 -2.96 -0.52
N ASP A 400 7.15 -3.08 -1.45
CA ASP A 400 7.46 -3.39 -2.84
C ASP A 400 8.41 -2.33 -3.41
N GLY A 401 9.42 -2.80 -4.13
CA GLY A 401 10.54 -1.97 -4.60
C GLY A 401 10.60 -1.92 -6.12
N GLY A 402 11.83 -1.76 -6.62
CA GLY A 402 12.06 -1.67 -8.06
C GLY A 402 11.23 -0.53 -8.66
N SER A 403 10.67 -0.74 -9.84
CA SER A 403 9.91 0.31 -10.52
C SER A 403 8.51 0.56 -9.93
N SER A 404 8.13 -0.09 -8.83
CA SER A 404 6.99 0.32 -8.02
C SER A 404 7.35 1.49 -7.08
N SER A 405 8.65 1.66 -6.76
CA SER A 405 9.13 2.63 -5.78
C SER A 405 8.79 4.06 -6.17
N THR A 406 7.79 4.62 -5.50
CA THR A 406 7.26 5.95 -5.77
C THR A 406 6.90 6.62 -4.44
N LEU A 407 7.41 7.83 -4.22
CA LEU A 407 6.95 8.75 -3.18
C LEU A 407 6.22 9.89 -3.88
N TRP A 408 4.96 10.08 -3.53
CA TRP A 408 4.15 11.21 -3.93
C TRP A 408 4.05 12.21 -2.77
N ALA A 409 4.08 13.50 -3.06
CA ALA A 409 3.84 14.56 -2.07
C ALA A 409 3.24 15.83 -2.71
N LEU A 410 2.19 16.37 -2.10
CA LEU A 410 1.46 17.59 -2.52
C LEU A 410 1.25 17.72 -4.04
N GLY A 411 0.56 16.75 -4.62
CA GLY A 411 0.07 16.84 -6.01
C GLY A 411 1.04 16.31 -7.06
N ARG A 412 2.22 15.79 -6.68
CA ARG A 412 3.19 15.26 -7.64
C ARG A 412 4.04 14.14 -7.07
N VAL A 413 4.61 13.35 -7.98
CA VAL A 413 5.71 12.43 -7.66
C VAL A 413 6.94 13.24 -7.23
N ALA A 414 7.47 12.93 -6.04
CA ALA A 414 8.57 13.64 -5.41
C ALA A 414 9.95 13.04 -5.76
N ASN A 415 10.02 11.72 -5.98
CA ASN A 415 11.25 11.01 -6.35
C ASN A 415 11.39 10.83 -7.88
N SER A 416 12.41 10.12 -8.34
CA SER A 416 12.61 9.76 -9.75
C SER A 416 12.36 8.25 -9.98
N PRO A 417 11.15 7.85 -10.42
CA PRO A 417 10.83 6.45 -10.67
C PRO A 417 11.79 5.80 -11.68
N ALA A 418 12.15 4.53 -11.43
CA ALA A 418 13.23 3.85 -12.15
C ALA A 418 13.05 3.72 -13.68
N HIS A 419 11.83 3.89 -14.22
CA HIS A 419 11.55 3.88 -15.66
C HIS A 419 11.01 5.22 -16.18
N GLY A 420 11.18 6.30 -15.43
CA GLY A 420 10.75 7.65 -15.83
C GLY A 420 9.24 7.92 -15.71
N TYR A 421 8.45 6.94 -15.25
CA TYR A 421 7.03 7.10 -14.98
C TYR A 421 6.61 6.37 -13.71
N GLU A 422 5.55 6.86 -13.09
CA GLU A 422 4.91 6.24 -11.92
C GLU A 422 4.18 4.96 -12.31
N ARG A 423 4.47 3.86 -11.61
CA ARG A 423 3.81 2.58 -11.85
C ARG A 423 2.48 2.50 -11.08
N ARG A 424 1.51 1.81 -11.68
CA ARG A 424 0.30 1.37 -10.99
C ARG A 424 0.61 0.27 -9.96
N ILE A 425 0.31 0.54 -8.69
CA ILE A 425 0.60 -0.26 -7.49
C ILE A 425 -0.69 -0.85 -6.89
N PHE A 426 -0.56 -1.61 -5.81
CA PHE A 426 -1.68 -2.33 -5.18
C PHE A 426 -2.33 -1.55 -4.03
N ASN A 427 -1.50 -0.88 -3.22
CA ASN A 427 -1.95 -0.04 -2.11
C ASN A 427 -0.88 0.99 -1.73
N VAL A 428 -1.27 1.97 -0.94
CA VAL A 428 -0.45 3.11 -0.55
C VAL A 428 -0.44 3.24 0.97
N ALA A 429 0.74 3.50 1.54
CA ALA A 429 0.90 4.01 2.90
C ALA A 429 1.01 5.54 2.83
N MET A 430 0.21 6.27 3.61
CA MET A 430 0.02 7.71 3.43
C MET A 430 0.09 8.49 4.73
N ILE A 431 0.49 9.76 4.60
CA ILE A 431 0.27 10.81 5.58
C ILE A 431 -0.82 11.71 5.00
N ARG A 432 -1.88 11.94 5.77
CA ARG A 432 -2.99 12.84 5.39
C ARG A 432 -3.29 13.85 6.49
N ALA A 433 -4.00 14.91 6.13
CA ALA A 433 -4.59 15.81 7.11
C ALA A 433 -5.72 15.10 7.88
N LYS A 434 -5.98 15.55 9.11
CA LYS A 434 -7.13 15.13 9.92
C LYS A 434 -8.39 15.91 9.59
#